data_AF-A0A6J0MSS6-F1
#
_entry.id   AF-A0A6J0MSS6-F1
#
_cell.length_a   1.000
_cell.length_b   1.000
_cell.length_c   1.000
_cell.angle_alpha   90.00
_cell.angle_beta   90.00
_cell.angle_gamma   90.00
#
_symmetry.space_group_name_H-M   'P 1'
#
loop_
_entity.id
_entity.type
_entity.pdbx_description
1 polymer ?
#
loop_
_entity_poly.entity_id
_entity_poly.type
_entity_poly.pdbx_seq_one_letter_code
_entity_poly.pdbx_strand_id
1 'polypeptide(L)'
;MTLGLLSAIGRSFRRKRASSLDILSPKRAPRDFYKGKNCKPTGFHTKKGGYVVQPDKLPNYVIPDLTGFKLKPYVSQCPIEVNKTTEASK
;
A
#
# COMPACT_ATOMS: atom_id res chain seq x y z
N MET A 1 -19.47 -40.81 -24.91
CA MET A 1 -18.58 -40.73 -23.72
C MET A 1 -17.18 -40.22 -24.07
N THR A 2 -16.50 -40.81 -25.05
CA THR A 2 -15.10 -40.48 -25.44
C THR A 2 -14.93 -39.07 -26.01
N LEU A 3 -15.85 -38.61 -26.85
CA LEU A 3 -15.79 -37.29 -27.49
C LEU A 3 -15.90 -36.13 -26.48
N GLY A 4 -16.72 -36.30 -25.43
CA GLY A 4 -16.88 -35.33 -24.35
C GLY A 4 -15.63 -35.20 -23.49
N LEU A 5 -14.95 -36.33 -23.23
CA LEU A 5 -13.67 -36.37 -22.51
C LEU A 5 -12.57 -35.64 -23.30
N LEU A 6 -12.47 -35.94 -24.60
CA LEU A 6 -11.48 -35.31 -25.49
C LEU A 6 -11.70 -33.80 -25.60
N SER A 7 -12.98 -33.39 -25.69
CA SER A 7 -13.38 -31.98 -25.73
C SER A 7 -13.05 -31.25 -24.41
N ALA A 8 -13.25 -31.91 -23.26
CA ALA A 8 -12.96 -31.34 -21.95
C ALA A 8 -11.44 -31.15 -21.74
N ILE A 9 -10.64 -32.13 -22.16
CA ILE A 9 -9.18 -32.08 -22.16
C ILE A 9 -8.69 -30.94 -23.09
N GLY A 10 -9.26 -30.81 -24.29
CA GLY A 10 -8.91 -29.71 -25.20
C GLY A 10 -9.23 -28.32 -24.62
N ARG A 11 -10.25 -28.18 -23.77
CA ARG A 11 -10.58 -26.91 -23.09
C ARG A 11 -9.68 -26.63 -21.90
N SER A 12 -9.22 -27.63 -21.16
CA SER A 12 -8.31 -27.43 -20.02
C SER A 12 -6.93 -26.91 -20.44
N PHE A 13 -6.50 -27.26 -21.65
CA PHE A 13 -5.25 -26.74 -22.25
C PHE A 13 -5.37 -25.34 -22.86
N ARG A 14 -6.55 -24.71 -22.87
CA ARG A 14 -6.67 -23.34 -23.37
C ARG A 14 -6.06 -22.36 -22.38
N ARG A 15 -4.93 -21.77 -22.76
CA ARG A 15 -4.35 -20.61 -22.06
C ARG A 15 -5.43 -19.51 -21.97
N LYS A 16 -5.70 -19.05 -20.76
CA LYS A 16 -6.58 -17.89 -20.56
C LYS A 16 -6.00 -16.68 -21.30
N ARG A 17 -6.88 -15.84 -21.85
CA ARG A 17 -6.48 -14.60 -22.50
C ARG A 17 -5.72 -13.74 -21.48
N ALA A 18 -4.63 -13.10 -21.90
CA ALA A 18 -3.81 -12.29 -20.99
C ALA A 18 -4.62 -11.20 -20.26
N SER A 19 -5.68 -10.67 -20.89
CA SER A 19 -6.57 -9.67 -20.33
C SER A 19 -7.52 -10.18 -19.24
N SER A 20 -7.71 -11.50 -19.10
CA SER A 20 -8.54 -12.10 -18.04
C SER A 20 -7.72 -12.61 -16.86
N LEU A 21 -6.40 -12.41 -16.89
CA LEU A 21 -5.51 -12.71 -15.79
C LEU A 21 -5.40 -11.51 -14.86
N ASP A 22 -5.36 -11.79 -13.55
CA ASP A 22 -5.06 -10.77 -12.56
C ASP A 22 -3.65 -10.21 -12.75
N ILE A 23 -3.44 -9.01 -12.20
CA ILE A 23 -2.13 -8.35 -12.18
C ILE A 23 -1.09 -9.30 -11.57
N LEU A 24 0.01 -9.50 -12.30
CA LEU A 24 1.10 -10.34 -11.85
C LEU A 24 1.75 -9.78 -10.58
N SER A 25 2.00 -10.69 -9.65
CA SER A 25 2.60 -10.46 -8.33
C SER A 25 3.83 -11.35 -8.18
N PRO A 26 4.88 -10.92 -7.46
CA PRO A 26 6.10 -11.73 -7.22
C PRO A 26 5.82 -13.13 -6.69
N LYS A 27 4.72 -13.32 -5.94
CA LYS A 27 4.33 -14.62 -5.38
C LYS A 27 3.84 -15.63 -6.42
N ARG A 28 3.41 -15.18 -7.60
CA ARG A 28 2.83 -16.02 -8.67
C ARG A 28 3.72 -16.10 -9.91
N ALA A 29 4.84 -15.40 -9.88
CA ALA A 29 5.69 -15.17 -11.03
C ALA A 29 6.97 -16.03 -10.93
N PRO A 30 7.73 -16.22 -12.02
CA PRO A 30 9.02 -16.89 -11.96
C PRO A 30 10.03 -16.12 -11.11
N ARG A 31 11.14 -16.79 -10.76
CA ARG A 31 12.15 -16.33 -9.80
C ARG A 31 12.65 -14.89 -10.02
N ASP A 32 12.80 -14.46 -11.26
CA ASP A 32 13.38 -13.15 -11.61
C ASP A 32 12.35 -12.02 -11.75
N PHE A 33 11.08 -12.27 -11.40
CA PHE A 33 10.06 -11.24 -11.41
C PHE A 33 10.00 -10.49 -10.07
N TYR A 34 10.77 -9.39 -10.00
CA TYR A 34 10.76 -8.49 -8.85
C TYR A 34 9.84 -7.28 -9.11
N LYS A 35 8.73 -7.19 -8.36
CA LYS A 35 7.77 -6.09 -8.43
C LYS A 35 7.53 -5.50 -7.05
N GLY A 36 7.93 -4.23 -6.88
CA GLY A 36 7.75 -3.47 -5.64
C GLY A 36 6.33 -2.95 -5.42
N LYS A 37 6.17 -2.14 -4.37
CA LYS A 37 4.90 -1.51 -3.94
C LYS A 37 4.94 0.02 -3.99
N ASN A 38 5.75 0.59 -4.87
CA ASN A 38 5.92 2.03 -5.06
C ASN A 38 6.29 2.79 -3.77
N CYS A 39 6.95 2.13 -2.82
CA CYS A 39 7.49 2.79 -1.63
C CYS A 39 8.63 3.74 -2.02
N LYS A 40 8.75 4.87 -1.32
CA LYS A 40 9.86 5.79 -1.53
C LYS A 40 11.17 5.16 -1.04
N PRO A 41 12.29 5.34 -1.77
CA PRO A 41 13.56 4.72 -1.39
C PRO A 41 14.18 5.40 -0.16
N THR A 42 14.71 4.61 0.76
CA THR A 42 15.41 5.10 1.98
C THR A 42 16.93 5.28 1.78
N GLY A 43 17.43 4.99 0.57
CA GLY A 43 18.85 4.89 0.30
C GLY A 43 19.11 4.56 -1.17
N PHE A 44 20.23 3.87 -1.46
CA PHE A 44 20.61 3.47 -2.82
C PHE A 44 21.34 2.11 -2.85
N HIS A 45 21.31 1.45 -4.01
CA HIS A 45 22.04 0.21 -4.24
C HIS A 45 23.51 0.50 -4.60
N THR A 46 24.43 -0.28 -4.03
CA THR A 46 25.86 -0.23 -4.33
C THR A 46 26.20 -1.04 -5.58
N LYS A 47 27.37 -0.76 -6.18
CA LYS A 47 27.88 -1.48 -7.36
C LYS A 47 27.98 -3.00 -7.17
N LYS A 48 28.15 -3.48 -5.92
CA LYS A 48 28.29 -4.90 -5.57
C LYS A 48 26.98 -5.50 -5.01
N GLY A 49 25.83 -4.91 -5.29
CA GLY A 49 24.52 -5.46 -4.90
C GLY A 49 24.10 -5.24 -3.44
N GLY A 50 24.95 -4.64 -2.61
CA GLY A 50 24.56 -4.18 -1.27
C GLY A 50 23.64 -2.96 -1.32
N TYR A 51 23.05 -2.58 -0.19
CA TYR A 51 22.20 -1.39 -0.05
C TYR A 51 22.73 -0.49 1.05
N VAL A 52 22.81 0.81 0.80
CA VAL A 52 23.24 1.82 1.79
C VAL A 52 22.04 2.70 2.12
N VAL A 53 21.63 2.66 3.39
CA VAL A 53 20.55 3.50 3.94
C VAL A 53 21.08 4.89 4.24
N GLN A 54 20.33 5.92 3.85
CA GLN A 54 20.68 7.32 4.12
C GLN A 54 19.78 7.85 5.24
N PRO A 55 20.34 8.34 6.37
CA PRO A 55 19.54 8.83 7.49
C PRO A 55 18.63 10.00 7.09
N ASP A 56 19.08 10.85 6.15
CA ASP A 56 18.31 12.01 5.67
C ASP A 56 17.03 11.63 4.90
N LYS A 57 16.97 10.40 4.36
CA LYS A 57 15.80 9.90 3.64
C LYS A 57 14.83 9.13 4.55
N LEU A 58 15.20 8.89 5.80
CA LEU A 58 14.32 8.22 6.75
C LEU A 58 13.27 9.22 7.26
N PRO A 59 11.98 8.81 7.31
CA PRO A 59 10.95 9.67 7.86
C PRO A 59 11.16 9.85 9.37
N ASN A 60 11.33 11.10 9.80
CA ASN A 60 11.45 11.46 11.22
C ASN A 60 10.10 11.96 11.75
N TYR A 61 9.47 11.16 12.60
CA TYR A 61 8.20 11.53 13.24
C TYR A 61 8.49 12.28 14.55
N VAL A 62 8.13 13.56 14.60
CA VAL A 62 8.22 14.37 15.82
C VAL A 62 6.99 14.08 16.67
N ILE A 63 7.15 13.18 17.64
CA ILE A 63 6.09 12.77 18.56
C ILE A 63 6.18 13.64 19.82
N PRO A 64 5.17 14.48 20.12
CA PRO A 64 5.16 15.28 21.34
C PRO A 64 4.84 14.41 22.56
N ASP A 65 5.27 14.86 23.74
CA ASP A 65 4.79 14.28 24.99
C ASP A 65 3.33 14.71 25.25
N LEU A 66 2.49 13.75 25.61
CA LEU A 66 1.06 13.94 25.86
C LEU A 66 0.70 13.70 27.34
N THR A 67 1.68 13.63 28.24
CA THR A 67 1.42 13.51 29.67
C THR A 67 0.58 14.69 30.17
N GLY A 68 -0.57 14.38 30.80
CA GLY A 68 -1.50 15.40 31.32
C GLY A 68 -2.39 16.09 30.26
N PHE A 69 -2.42 15.60 29.01
CA PHE A 69 -3.24 16.20 27.96
C PHE A 69 -4.73 15.99 28.23
N LYS A 70 -5.48 17.09 28.38
CA LYS A 70 -6.91 17.08 28.77
C LYS A 70 -7.85 16.65 27.65
N LEU A 71 -7.44 16.83 26.38
CA LEU A 71 -8.28 16.51 25.23
C LEU A 71 -8.29 15.01 24.96
N LYS A 72 -9.45 14.50 24.56
CA LYS A 72 -9.67 13.11 24.17
C LYS A 72 -10.04 13.03 22.68
N PRO A 73 -9.92 11.86 22.02
CA PRO A 73 -10.26 11.70 20.60
C PRO A 73 -11.73 11.97 20.27
N TYR A 74 -12.61 11.97 21.28
CA TYR A 74 -14.05 12.17 21.15
C TYR A 74 -14.54 13.29 22.04
N VAL A 75 -15.65 13.88 21.62
CA VAL A 75 -16.35 14.95 22.33
C VAL A 75 -17.61 14.39 23.00
N SER A 76 -18.11 15.06 24.03
CA SER A 76 -19.42 14.77 24.61
C SER A 76 -20.53 14.97 23.58
N GLN A 77 -21.61 14.19 23.69
CA GLN A 77 -22.76 14.27 22.78
C GLN A 77 -23.59 15.55 22.93
N CYS A 78 -23.42 16.29 24.02
CA CYS A 78 -24.12 17.54 24.29
C CYS A 78 -23.13 18.73 24.33
N PRO A 79 -22.53 19.13 23.20
CA PRO A 79 -21.74 20.35 23.14
C PRO A 79 -22.65 21.58 23.16
N ILE A 80 -22.15 22.68 23.75
CA ILE A 80 -22.79 23.98 23.64
C ILE A 80 -22.47 24.53 22.25
N GLU A 81 -23.50 24.88 21.48
CA GLU A 81 -23.33 25.45 20.14
C GLU A 81 -22.78 26.87 20.24
N VAL A 82 -21.59 27.07 19.70
CA VAL A 82 -20.97 28.40 19.55
C VAL A 82 -21.14 28.88 18.11
N ASN A 83 -21.83 30.01 17.95
CA ASN A 83 -21.97 30.69 16.65
C ASN A 83 -20.59 31.15 16.18
N LYS A 84 -20.17 30.72 14.99
CA LYS A 84 -18.90 31.13 14.37
C LYS A 84 -19.03 32.58 13.92
N THR A 85 -18.68 33.54 14.77
CA THR A 85 -18.52 34.93 14.35
C THR A 85 -17.37 34.99 13.35
N THR A 86 -17.64 35.48 12.14
CA THR A 86 -16.66 35.71 11.08
C THR A 86 -15.76 36.88 11.45
N GLU A 87 -14.68 36.63 12.19
CA GLU A 87 -13.66 37.63 12.55
C GLU A 87 -12.31 36.90 12.64
N ALA A 88 -11.20 37.33 12.03
CA ALA A 88 -10.95 38.49 11.20
C ALA A 88 -9.65 38.25 10.42
N SER A 89 -9.61 38.75 9.20
CA SER A 89 -8.39 39.05 8.47
C SER A 89 -7.43 39.90 9.30
N LYS A 90 -6.19 39.46 9.44
CA LYS A 90 -4.99 40.30 9.47
C LYS A 90 -3.77 39.48 9.08
#